data_AF-A0AAV5BSF4-F1
#
_entry.id   AF-A0AAV5BSF4-F1
#
_cell.length_a   1.000
_cell.length_b   1.000
_cell.length_c   1.000
_cell.angle_alpha   90.00
_cell.angle_beta   90.00
_cell.angle_gamma   90.00
#
_symmetry.space_group_name_H-M   'P 1'
#
loop_
_entity.id
_entity.type
_entity.pdbx_description
1 polymer ?
#
loop_
_entity_poly.entity_id
_entity_poly.type
_entity_poly.pdbx_seq_one_letter_code
_entity_poly.pdbx_strand_id
1 'polypeptide(L)'
;MERERAARRADVDAFLSSLGIDPGELAGLELPVTVDVMRERAEFLGSLGLTHEDLAAYPLALGCSVRKNMVPVLDYLGKLGVRRDALPDLLRRYPQMLHASVVVDLAPVVKYLQGMDVRPADVPRVLERYPELLGFKLEGTMSTSVAYLVGIGVARRQIGSVITRFPEVLGMRVGKIIKPFVEHLEGIGLQRVAVARIIEKKPYVLGFGLEERVKPNIEALMEFGVRKEALASIVMQYPTFLELS
;
A
#
# COMPACT_ATOMS: atom_id res chain seq x y z
N MET A 1 27.99 -36.51 9.28
CA MET A 1 26.74 -35.72 9.47
C MET A 1 27.01 -34.21 9.37
N GLU A 2 27.86 -33.62 10.22
CA GLU A 2 28.12 -32.16 10.17
C GLU A 2 28.82 -31.68 8.89
N ARG A 3 29.86 -32.39 8.43
CA ARG A 3 30.56 -32.04 7.17
C ARG A 3 29.65 -32.08 5.94
N GLU A 4 28.73 -33.03 5.90
CA GLU A 4 27.76 -33.18 4.81
C GLU A 4 26.71 -32.06 4.84
N ARG A 5 26.27 -31.67 6.04
CA ARG A 5 25.37 -30.51 6.23
C ARG A 5 26.05 -29.20 5.83
N ALA A 6 27.34 -29.03 6.16
CA ALA A 6 28.11 -27.86 5.79
C ALA A 6 28.34 -27.77 4.26
N ALA A 7 28.65 -28.89 3.60
CA ALA A 7 28.80 -28.94 2.14
C ALA A 7 27.50 -28.56 1.42
N ARG A 8 26.37 -29.16 1.85
CA ARG A 8 25.04 -28.83 1.29
C ARG A 8 24.65 -27.37 1.49
N ARG A 9 25.07 -26.75 2.61
CA ARG A 9 24.86 -25.31 2.86
C ARG A 9 25.69 -24.47 1.89
N ALA A 10 26.95 -24.82 1.65
CA ALA A 10 27.80 -24.12 0.68
C ALA A 10 27.22 -24.19 -0.75
N ASP A 11 26.62 -25.32 -1.14
CA ASP A 11 25.96 -25.45 -2.44
C ASP A 11 24.74 -24.52 -2.57
N VAL A 12 23.95 -24.38 -1.50
CA VAL A 12 22.82 -23.42 -1.45
C VAL A 12 23.32 -21.98 -1.51
N ASP A 13 24.37 -21.65 -0.78
CA ASP A 13 24.97 -20.31 -0.77
C ASP A 13 25.53 -19.95 -2.16
N ALA A 14 26.15 -20.91 -2.85
CA ALA A 14 26.61 -20.74 -4.23
C ALA A 14 25.44 -20.55 -5.22
N PHE A 15 24.35 -21.31 -5.04
CA PHE A 15 23.14 -21.13 -5.84
C PHE A 15 22.52 -19.73 -5.64
N LEU A 16 22.37 -19.28 -4.39
CA LEU A 16 21.89 -17.93 -4.08
C LEU A 16 22.77 -16.85 -4.73
N SER A 17 24.09 -16.99 -4.63
CA SER A 17 25.04 -16.07 -5.26
C SER A 17 24.87 -16.03 -6.78
N SER A 18 24.53 -17.17 -7.43
CA SER A 18 24.25 -17.21 -8.87
C SER A 18 22.99 -16.45 -9.29
N LEU A 19 22.08 -16.19 -8.34
CA LEU A 19 20.89 -15.35 -8.53
C LEU A 19 21.16 -13.87 -8.22
N GLY A 20 22.39 -13.51 -7.81
CA GLY A 20 22.73 -12.16 -7.38
C GLY A 20 22.35 -11.85 -5.93
N ILE A 21 22.13 -12.88 -5.11
CA ILE A 21 21.70 -12.77 -3.71
C ILE A 21 22.89 -13.03 -2.79
N ASP A 22 23.16 -12.14 -1.83
CA ASP A 22 24.09 -12.41 -0.73
C ASP A 22 23.44 -13.40 0.27
N PRO A 23 24.00 -14.61 0.47
CA PRO A 23 23.48 -15.57 1.44
C PRO A 23 23.43 -15.02 2.88
N GLY A 24 24.26 -14.02 3.20
CA GLY A 24 24.25 -13.31 4.48
C GLY A 24 22.93 -12.63 4.80
N GLU A 25 22.20 -12.15 3.79
CA GLU A 25 20.86 -11.53 3.95
C GLU A 25 19.81 -12.54 4.44
N LEU A 26 20.05 -13.84 4.26
CA LEU A 26 19.17 -14.92 4.66
C LEU A 26 19.65 -15.70 5.88
N ALA A 27 20.73 -15.25 6.53
CA ALA A 27 21.36 -15.98 7.64
C ALA A 27 20.43 -16.23 8.84
N GLY A 28 19.43 -15.36 9.05
CA GLY A 28 18.42 -15.49 10.10
C GLY A 28 17.25 -16.42 9.76
N LEU A 29 17.22 -17.02 8.56
CA LEU A 29 16.14 -17.88 8.11
C LEU A 29 16.54 -19.36 8.09
N GLU A 30 15.60 -20.22 8.43
CA GLU A 30 15.72 -21.66 8.17
C GLU A 30 15.48 -21.94 6.69
N LEU A 31 16.56 -21.94 5.92
CA LEU A 31 16.52 -22.29 4.50
C LEU A 31 16.51 -23.82 4.29
N PRO A 32 15.90 -24.28 3.19
CA PRO A 32 16.09 -25.64 2.70
C PRO A 32 17.58 -26.00 2.57
N VAL A 33 17.90 -27.24 2.93
CA VAL A 33 19.28 -27.76 2.86
C VAL A 33 19.67 -28.30 1.48
N THR A 34 18.81 -28.20 0.48
CA THR A 34 19.10 -28.68 -0.89
C THR A 34 18.87 -27.58 -1.90
N VAL A 35 19.77 -27.51 -2.88
CA VAL A 35 19.68 -26.58 -4.02
C VAL A 35 18.39 -26.80 -4.80
N ASP A 36 17.93 -28.04 -4.97
CA ASP A 36 16.71 -28.33 -5.73
C ASP A 36 15.47 -27.66 -5.15
N VAL A 37 15.33 -27.63 -3.82
CA VAL A 37 14.18 -26.97 -3.17
C VAL A 37 14.31 -25.45 -3.26
N MET A 38 15.53 -24.91 -3.18
CA MET A 38 15.76 -23.47 -3.40
C MET A 38 15.49 -23.06 -4.84
N ARG A 39 15.85 -23.91 -5.80
CA ARG A 39 15.56 -23.74 -7.22
C ARG A 39 14.06 -23.78 -7.49
N GLU A 40 13.33 -24.74 -6.92
CA GLU A 40 11.86 -24.81 -7.01
C GLU A 40 11.22 -23.49 -6.53
N ARG A 41 11.70 -22.92 -5.41
CA ARG A 41 11.19 -21.63 -4.90
C ARG A 41 11.46 -20.48 -5.87
N ALA A 42 12.68 -20.39 -6.41
CA ALA A 42 13.06 -19.36 -7.36
C ALA A 42 12.27 -19.49 -8.68
N GLU A 43 12.14 -20.70 -9.21
CA GLU A 43 11.35 -20.99 -10.42
C GLU A 43 9.86 -20.70 -10.22
N PHE A 44 9.31 -21.03 -9.05
CA PHE A 44 7.93 -20.69 -8.73
C PHE A 44 7.70 -19.17 -8.71
N LEU A 45 8.56 -18.40 -8.04
CA LEU A 45 8.50 -16.94 -8.07
C LEU A 45 8.70 -16.38 -9.49
N GLY A 46 9.58 -17.00 -10.28
CA GLY A 46 9.74 -16.72 -11.71
C GLY A 46 8.47 -16.94 -12.52
N SER A 47 7.72 -18.02 -12.23
CA SER A 47 6.43 -18.32 -12.87
C SER A 47 5.32 -17.30 -12.53
N LEU A 48 5.53 -16.49 -11.48
CA LEU A 48 4.68 -15.36 -11.11
C LEU A 48 5.12 -14.06 -11.78
N GLY A 49 6.16 -14.08 -12.62
CA GLY A 49 6.67 -12.92 -13.33
C GLY A 49 7.74 -12.12 -12.59
N LEU A 50 8.34 -12.67 -11.52
CA LEU A 50 9.47 -12.05 -10.84
C LEU A 50 10.79 -12.44 -11.52
N THR A 51 11.68 -11.46 -11.68
CA THR A 51 13.00 -11.61 -12.26
C THR A 51 14.05 -11.93 -11.19
N HIS A 52 15.27 -12.29 -11.59
CA HIS A 52 16.38 -12.43 -10.63
C HIS A 52 16.68 -11.10 -9.92
N GLU A 53 16.52 -9.96 -10.60
CA GLU A 53 16.67 -8.64 -9.99
C GLU A 53 15.60 -8.40 -8.91
N ASP A 54 14.35 -8.80 -9.16
CA ASP A 54 13.28 -8.73 -8.16
C ASP A 54 13.60 -9.60 -6.93
N LEU A 55 14.16 -10.80 -7.15
CA LEU A 55 14.59 -11.71 -6.07
C LEU A 55 15.79 -11.16 -5.29
N ALA A 56 16.74 -10.49 -5.96
CA ALA A 56 17.87 -9.83 -5.32
C ALA A 56 17.44 -8.58 -4.54
N ALA A 57 16.41 -7.86 -5.00
CA ALA A 57 15.84 -6.73 -4.29
C ALA A 57 15.06 -7.15 -3.02
N TYR A 58 14.54 -8.38 -2.97
CA TYR A 58 13.92 -8.95 -1.78
C TYR A 58 14.22 -10.45 -1.59
N PRO A 59 15.43 -10.80 -1.12
CA PRO A 59 15.85 -12.20 -0.97
C PRO A 59 14.99 -13.02 -0.04
N LEU A 60 14.37 -12.37 0.96
CA LEU A 60 13.55 -13.02 1.98
C LEU A 60 12.37 -13.81 1.37
N ALA A 61 11.89 -13.45 0.17
CA ALA A 61 10.86 -14.22 -0.54
C ALA A 61 11.28 -15.69 -0.76
N LEU A 62 12.57 -15.98 -0.95
CA LEU A 62 13.08 -17.35 -1.06
C LEU A 62 13.07 -18.11 0.27
N GLY A 63 12.87 -17.42 1.39
CA GLY A 63 12.60 -18.03 2.70
C GLY A 63 11.22 -18.68 2.80
N CYS A 64 10.25 -18.23 1.99
CA CYS A 64 8.90 -18.77 2.00
C CYS A 64 8.83 -20.18 1.38
N SER A 65 8.06 -21.07 2.00
CA SER A 65 7.70 -22.33 1.37
C SER A 65 6.65 -22.09 0.29
N VAL A 66 6.85 -22.65 -0.91
CA VAL A 66 5.85 -22.61 -1.98
C VAL A 66 4.49 -23.11 -1.48
N ARG A 67 4.45 -24.31 -0.89
CA ARG A 67 3.20 -24.97 -0.49
C ARG A 67 2.59 -24.41 0.81
N LYS A 68 3.42 -24.02 1.78
CA LYS A 68 2.92 -23.60 3.11
C LYS A 68 2.68 -22.11 3.23
N ASN A 69 3.32 -21.29 2.40
CA ASN A 69 3.26 -19.83 2.50
C ASN A 69 2.70 -19.22 1.20
N MET A 70 3.40 -19.41 0.08
CA MET A 70 3.08 -18.69 -1.16
C MET A 70 1.72 -19.11 -1.74
N VAL A 71 1.48 -20.41 -1.93
CA VAL A 71 0.22 -20.93 -2.50
C VAL A 71 -1.01 -20.50 -1.69
N PRO A 72 -1.05 -20.64 -0.35
CA PRO A 72 -2.18 -20.14 0.44
C PRO A 72 -2.47 -18.65 0.25
N VAL A 73 -1.42 -17.81 0.22
CA VAL A 73 -1.57 -16.36 0.00
C VAL A 73 -2.13 -16.07 -1.39
N LEU A 74 -1.55 -16.68 -2.43
CA LEU A 74 -1.96 -16.49 -3.82
C LEU A 74 -3.38 -17.02 -4.08
N ASP A 75 -3.74 -18.18 -3.53
CA ASP A 75 -5.08 -18.74 -3.60
C ASP A 75 -6.09 -17.81 -2.92
N TYR A 76 -5.73 -17.22 -1.78
CA TYR A 76 -6.59 -16.26 -1.09
C TYR A 76 -6.80 -14.99 -1.93
N LEU A 77 -5.73 -14.40 -2.47
CA LEU A 77 -5.82 -13.24 -3.37
C LEU A 77 -6.67 -13.56 -4.61
N GLY A 78 -6.48 -14.75 -5.20
CA GLY A 78 -7.30 -15.22 -6.32
C GLY A 78 -8.77 -15.37 -5.97
N LYS A 79 -9.10 -15.90 -4.78
CA LYS A 79 -10.50 -15.98 -4.27
C LYS A 79 -11.13 -14.62 -4.05
N LEU A 80 -10.35 -13.60 -3.68
CA LEU A 80 -10.85 -12.23 -3.60
C LEU A 80 -11.13 -11.65 -4.98
N GLY A 81 -10.45 -12.13 -6.02
CA GLY A 81 -10.55 -11.65 -7.40
C GLY A 81 -9.36 -10.80 -7.85
N VAL A 82 -8.22 -10.85 -7.15
CA VAL A 82 -6.97 -10.21 -7.61
C VAL A 82 -6.54 -10.89 -8.91
N ARG A 83 -6.25 -10.07 -9.91
CA ARG A 83 -5.93 -10.59 -11.24
C ARG A 83 -4.52 -11.18 -11.28
N ARG A 84 -4.36 -12.27 -12.03
CA ARG A 84 -3.06 -12.96 -12.15
C ARG A 84 -1.98 -12.08 -12.78
N ASP A 85 -2.36 -11.23 -13.74
CA ASP A 85 -1.47 -10.27 -14.41
C ASP A 85 -1.05 -9.10 -13.50
N ALA A 86 -1.77 -8.85 -12.40
CA ALA A 86 -1.42 -7.84 -11.40
C ALA A 86 -0.42 -8.36 -10.34
N LEU A 87 -0.29 -9.68 -10.19
CA LEU A 87 0.57 -10.30 -9.16
C LEU A 87 2.05 -9.88 -9.23
N PRO A 88 2.71 -9.80 -10.40
CA PRO A 88 4.11 -9.38 -10.46
C PRO A 88 4.34 -8.01 -9.79
N ASP A 89 3.52 -7.01 -10.16
CA ASP A 89 3.66 -5.64 -9.64
C ASP A 89 3.29 -5.56 -8.17
N LEU A 90 2.27 -6.31 -7.76
CA LEU A 90 1.83 -6.42 -6.38
C LEU A 90 2.95 -7.01 -5.50
N LEU A 91 3.60 -8.08 -5.96
CA LEU A 91 4.73 -8.72 -5.28
C LEU A 91 5.98 -7.85 -5.29
N ARG A 92 6.26 -7.08 -6.35
CA ARG A 92 7.38 -6.10 -6.34
C ARG A 92 7.20 -5.02 -5.29
N ARG A 93 5.97 -4.54 -5.11
CA ARG A 93 5.67 -3.45 -4.16
C ARG A 93 5.60 -3.92 -2.71
N TYR A 94 5.13 -5.14 -2.46
CA TYR A 94 4.94 -5.66 -1.11
C TYR A 94 5.29 -7.15 -0.98
N PRO A 95 6.53 -7.58 -1.31
CA PRO A 95 6.88 -9.00 -1.38
C PRO A 95 6.76 -9.74 -0.04
N GLN A 96 6.84 -9.02 1.08
CA GLN A 96 6.67 -9.57 2.43
C GLN A 96 5.29 -10.21 2.67
N MET A 97 4.26 -9.92 1.86
CA MET A 97 2.96 -10.59 2.01
C MET A 97 3.05 -12.11 1.86
N LEU A 98 4.07 -12.62 1.15
CA LEU A 98 4.26 -14.06 1.00
C LEU A 98 4.58 -14.74 2.34
N HIS A 99 5.11 -13.99 3.31
CA HIS A 99 5.36 -14.49 4.67
C HIS A 99 4.12 -14.42 5.58
N ALA A 100 3.08 -13.71 5.14
CA ALA A 100 1.91 -13.45 5.95
C ALA A 100 1.01 -14.68 6.07
N SER A 101 0.37 -14.82 7.23
CA SER A 101 -0.71 -15.76 7.43
C SER A 101 -2.00 -15.19 6.84
N VAL A 102 -2.65 -15.97 5.97
CA VAL A 102 -3.97 -15.59 5.42
C VAL A 102 -4.97 -15.31 6.54
N VAL A 103 -5.00 -16.14 7.59
CA VAL A 103 -6.01 -16.05 8.64
C VAL A 103 -5.71 -14.94 9.64
N VAL A 104 -4.44 -14.77 10.00
CA VAL A 104 -4.01 -13.86 11.07
C VAL A 104 -3.73 -12.47 10.55
N ASP A 105 -3.22 -12.34 9.32
CA ASP A 105 -2.74 -11.06 8.79
C ASP A 105 -3.64 -10.54 7.66
N LEU A 106 -3.86 -11.33 6.61
CA LEU A 106 -4.52 -10.82 5.39
C LEU A 106 -6.05 -10.72 5.52
N ALA A 107 -6.70 -11.75 6.07
CA ALA A 107 -8.15 -11.79 6.19
C ALA A 107 -8.72 -10.70 7.12
N PRO A 108 -8.08 -10.35 8.25
CA PRO A 108 -8.51 -9.22 9.07
C PRO A 108 -8.48 -7.88 8.32
N VAL A 109 -7.48 -7.63 7.47
CA VAL A 109 -7.43 -6.42 6.63
C VAL A 109 -8.59 -6.38 5.65
N VAL A 110 -8.88 -7.50 4.97
CA VAL A 110 -10.03 -7.59 4.05
C VAL A 110 -11.35 -7.36 4.78
N LYS A 111 -11.54 -7.99 5.95
CA LYS A 111 -12.74 -7.79 6.79
C LYS A 111 -12.88 -6.35 7.24
N TYR A 112 -11.77 -5.69 7.58
CA TYR A 112 -11.77 -4.27 7.94
C TYR A 112 -12.24 -3.41 6.76
N LEU A 113 -11.70 -3.62 5.55
CA LEU A 113 -12.13 -2.90 4.36
C LEU A 113 -13.64 -3.07 4.10
N GLN A 114 -14.13 -4.30 4.19
CA GLN A 114 -15.56 -4.61 4.04
C GLN A 114 -16.42 -3.95 5.13
N GLY A 115 -15.94 -3.92 6.38
CA GLY A 115 -16.59 -3.20 7.48
C GLY A 115 -16.63 -1.69 7.33
N MET A 116 -15.80 -1.12 6.44
CA MET A 116 -15.82 0.29 6.05
C MET A 116 -16.68 0.56 4.80
N ASP A 117 -17.56 -0.38 4.43
CA ASP A 117 -18.41 -0.34 3.24
C ASP A 117 -17.65 -0.42 1.89
N VAL A 118 -16.41 -0.95 1.87
CA VAL A 118 -15.77 -1.35 0.60
C VAL A 118 -16.47 -2.62 0.10
N ARG A 119 -17.06 -2.56 -1.09
CA ARG A 119 -17.78 -3.71 -1.65
C ARG A 119 -16.79 -4.86 -1.89
N PRO A 120 -17.19 -6.13 -1.68
CA PRO A 120 -16.30 -7.28 -1.93
C PRO A 120 -15.67 -7.27 -3.33
N ALA A 121 -16.43 -6.87 -4.36
CA ALA A 121 -15.94 -6.76 -5.73
C ALA A 121 -14.89 -5.65 -5.96
N ASP A 122 -14.81 -4.65 -5.06
CA ASP A 122 -13.82 -3.56 -5.13
C ASP A 122 -12.56 -3.86 -4.31
N VAL A 123 -12.59 -4.86 -3.42
CA VAL A 123 -11.43 -5.22 -2.58
C VAL A 123 -10.18 -5.56 -3.42
N PRO A 124 -10.26 -6.36 -4.49
CA PRO A 124 -9.09 -6.64 -5.33
C PRO A 124 -8.45 -5.37 -5.86
N ARG A 125 -9.25 -4.43 -6.34
CA ARG A 125 -8.75 -3.16 -6.88
C ARG A 125 -8.06 -2.31 -5.81
N VAL A 126 -8.57 -2.32 -4.58
CA VAL A 126 -7.94 -1.66 -3.43
C VAL A 126 -6.57 -2.28 -3.14
N LEU A 127 -6.48 -3.61 -3.09
CA LEU A 127 -5.24 -4.33 -2.81
C LEU A 127 -4.22 -4.23 -3.95
N GLU A 128 -4.66 -4.29 -5.21
CA GLU A 128 -3.81 -4.09 -6.39
C GLU A 128 -3.21 -2.68 -6.40
N ARG A 129 -3.99 -1.67 -5.99
CA ARG A 129 -3.53 -0.28 -5.95
C ARG A 129 -2.60 0.03 -4.78
N TYR A 130 -2.84 -0.55 -3.61
CA TYR A 130 -2.06 -0.27 -2.40
C TYR A 130 -1.85 -1.54 -1.56
N PRO A 131 -1.01 -2.48 -2.03
CA PRO A 131 -0.81 -3.77 -1.37
C PRO A 131 -0.17 -3.66 0.02
N GLU A 132 0.53 -2.56 0.30
CA GLU A 132 1.14 -2.24 1.59
C GLU A 132 0.10 -2.16 2.72
N LEU A 133 -1.19 -1.97 2.39
CA LEU A 133 -2.30 -2.07 3.34
C LEU A 133 -2.32 -3.39 4.11
N LEU A 134 -1.89 -4.48 3.48
CA LEU A 134 -1.86 -5.81 4.09
C LEU A 134 -0.90 -5.89 5.28
N GLY A 135 0.06 -4.95 5.38
CA GLY A 135 0.99 -4.85 6.50
C GLY A 135 0.56 -3.91 7.61
N PHE A 136 -0.54 -3.19 7.46
CA PHE A 136 -0.95 -2.22 8.46
C PHE A 136 -1.71 -2.86 9.61
N LYS A 137 -1.43 -2.37 10.81
CA LYS A 137 -2.23 -2.69 11.99
C LYS A 137 -3.60 -2.05 11.85
N LEU A 138 -4.65 -2.85 12.03
CA LEU A 138 -6.05 -2.39 11.98
C LEU A 138 -6.30 -1.29 13.02
N GLU A 139 -5.82 -1.54 14.24
CA GLU A 139 -5.75 -0.56 15.31
C GLU A 139 -4.48 0.27 15.13
N GLY A 140 -4.65 1.51 14.66
CA GLY A 140 -3.53 2.39 14.36
C GLY A 140 -3.87 3.39 13.29
N THR A 141 -2.99 3.52 12.29
CA THR A 141 -3.12 4.52 11.22
C THR A 141 -4.45 4.42 10.48
N MET A 142 -4.89 3.22 10.12
CA MET A 142 -6.13 3.01 9.36
C MET A 142 -7.36 3.52 10.12
N SER A 143 -7.55 3.07 11.36
CA SER A 143 -8.69 3.48 12.20
C SER A 143 -8.64 4.97 12.54
N THR A 144 -7.44 5.52 12.77
CA THR A 144 -7.26 6.95 13.06
C THR A 144 -7.62 7.81 11.85
N SER A 145 -7.20 7.42 10.64
CA SER A 145 -7.57 8.11 9.40
C SER A 145 -9.08 8.10 9.17
N VAL A 146 -9.73 6.95 9.31
CA VAL A 146 -11.19 6.86 9.16
C VAL A 146 -11.90 7.72 10.21
N ALA A 147 -11.51 7.61 11.48
CA ALA A 147 -12.12 8.39 12.57
C ALA A 147 -11.98 9.89 12.33
N TYR A 148 -10.81 10.35 11.85
CA TYR A 148 -10.59 11.75 11.52
C TYR A 148 -11.47 12.21 10.35
N LEU A 149 -11.53 11.43 9.26
CA LEU A 149 -12.38 11.76 8.10
C LEU A 149 -13.85 11.89 8.49
N VAL A 150 -14.36 10.95 9.31
CA VAL A 150 -15.73 11.05 9.83
C VAL A 150 -15.88 12.27 10.75
N GLY A 151 -14.89 12.53 11.61
CA GLY A 151 -14.89 13.66 12.54
C GLY A 151 -14.89 15.04 11.86
N ILE A 152 -14.29 15.18 10.67
CA ILE A 152 -14.35 16.43 9.88
C ILE A 152 -15.64 16.55 9.04
N GLY A 153 -16.45 15.49 8.97
CA GLY A 153 -17.75 15.52 8.30
C GLY A 153 -17.87 14.67 7.03
N VAL A 154 -16.90 13.80 6.72
CA VAL A 154 -17.09 12.81 5.64
C VAL A 154 -18.18 11.82 6.09
N ALA A 155 -19.20 11.64 5.26
CA ALA A 155 -20.30 10.75 5.62
C ALA A 155 -19.79 9.30 5.77
N ARG A 156 -20.17 8.62 6.86
CA ARG A 156 -19.74 7.23 7.14
C ARG A 156 -19.96 6.29 5.94
N ARG A 157 -21.14 6.36 5.31
CA ARG A 157 -21.50 5.58 4.10
C ARG A 157 -20.64 5.88 2.87
N GLN A 158 -19.84 6.95 2.88
CA GLN A 158 -18.96 7.32 1.77
C GLN A 158 -17.50 6.90 2.02
N ILE A 159 -17.17 6.44 3.23
CA ILE A 159 -15.80 6.00 3.57
C ILE A 159 -15.35 4.87 2.65
N GLY A 160 -16.18 3.85 2.41
CA GLY A 160 -15.86 2.77 1.48
C GLY A 160 -15.57 3.27 0.06
N SER A 161 -16.32 4.25 -0.41
CA SER A 161 -16.10 4.89 -1.71
C SER A 161 -14.80 5.71 -1.76
N VAL A 162 -14.46 6.41 -0.67
CA VAL A 162 -13.17 7.13 -0.52
C VAL A 162 -12.01 6.14 -0.59
N ILE A 163 -12.05 5.08 0.21
CA ILE A 163 -11.01 4.03 0.25
C ILE A 163 -10.87 3.34 -1.11
N THR A 164 -11.99 3.03 -1.78
CA THR A 164 -11.96 2.38 -3.10
C THR A 164 -11.25 3.24 -4.16
N ARG A 165 -11.39 4.56 -4.09
CA ARG A 165 -10.78 5.50 -5.06
C ARG A 165 -9.35 5.90 -4.69
N PHE A 166 -9.02 5.91 -3.39
CA PHE A 166 -7.71 6.35 -2.89
C PHE A 166 -7.36 5.62 -1.58
N PRO A 167 -6.99 4.33 -1.67
CA PRO A 167 -6.68 3.50 -0.50
C PRO A 167 -5.49 4.00 0.32
N GLU A 168 -4.60 4.79 -0.28
CA GLU A 168 -3.44 5.44 0.33
C GLU A 168 -3.84 6.25 1.58
N VAL A 169 -5.09 6.76 1.64
CA VAL A 169 -5.63 7.49 2.79
C VAL A 169 -5.56 6.72 4.11
N LEU A 170 -5.63 5.38 4.06
CA LEU A 170 -5.55 4.52 5.25
C LEU A 170 -4.11 4.37 5.78
N GLY A 171 -3.11 4.69 4.96
CA GLY A 171 -1.69 4.74 5.35
C GLY A 171 -1.20 6.13 5.75
N MET A 172 -1.99 7.17 5.53
CA MET A 172 -1.60 8.54 5.84
C MET A 172 -1.62 8.84 7.33
N ARG A 173 -0.54 9.44 7.85
CA ARG A 173 -0.51 9.93 9.22
C ARG A 173 -1.37 11.18 9.36
N VAL A 174 -2.52 11.07 10.04
CA VAL A 174 -3.47 12.18 10.26
C VAL A 174 -2.77 13.47 10.70
N GLY A 175 -1.97 13.42 11.76
CA GLY A 175 -1.32 14.61 12.32
C GLY A 175 -0.23 15.24 11.44
N LYS A 176 0.25 14.53 10.41
CA LYS A 176 1.32 15.03 9.53
C LYS A 176 0.83 15.42 8.13
N ILE A 177 -0.26 14.79 7.66
CA ILE A 177 -0.71 14.92 6.27
C ILE A 177 -2.14 15.48 6.26
N ILE A 178 -3.10 14.70 6.75
CA ILE A 178 -4.52 15.01 6.58
C ILE A 178 -4.92 16.27 7.36
N LYS A 179 -4.54 16.36 8.64
CA LYS A 179 -4.92 17.48 9.50
C LYS A 179 -4.32 18.82 9.03
N PRO A 180 -3.01 18.93 8.76
CA PRO A 180 -2.44 20.16 8.20
C PRO A 180 -3.09 20.58 6.89
N PHE A 181 -3.42 19.63 6.01
CA PHE A 181 -4.13 19.92 4.76
C PHE A 181 -5.52 20.53 5.03
N VAL A 182 -6.29 19.95 5.94
CA VAL A 182 -7.59 20.50 6.34
C VAL A 182 -7.46 21.89 6.95
N GLU A 183 -6.54 22.08 7.90
CA GLU A 183 -6.31 23.35 8.58
C GLU A 183 -5.87 24.47 7.62
N HIS A 184 -5.07 24.13 6.60
CA HIS A 184 -4.69 25.09 5.58
C HIS A 184 -5.89 25.57 4.75
N LEU A 185 -6.76 24.64 4.32
CA LEU A 185 -7.98 25.01 3.60
C LEU A 185 -8.97 25.79 4.47
N GLU A 186 -9.04 25.49 5.76
CA GLU A 186 -9.78 26.31 6.72
C GLU A 186 -9.21 27.74 6.81
N GLY A 187 -7.89 27.88 6.80
CA GLY A 187 -7.19 29.17 6.84
C GLY A 187 -7.45 30.11 5.65
N ILE A 188 -7.83 29.56 4.49
CA ILE A 188 -8.27 30.33 3.31
C ILE A 188 -9.78 30.55 3.25
N GLY A 189 -10.52 30.15 4.30
CA GLY A 189 -11.94 30.43 4.47
C GLY A 189 -12.90 29.28 4.12
N LEU A 190 -12.41 28.06 3.84
CA LEU A 190 -13.32 26.93 3.68
C LEU A 190 -13.84 26.47 5.04
N GLN A 191 -15.13 26.16 5.13
CA GLN A 191 -15.65 25.44 6.28
C GLN A 191 -15.16 23.99 6.28
N ARG A 192 -14.91 23.42 7.45
CA ARG A 192 -14.48 22.02 7.62
C ARG A 192 -15.30 21.02 6.83
N VAL A 193 -16.63 21.16 6.85
CA VAL A 193 -17.56 20.29 6.13
C VAL A 193 -17.42 20.42 4.62
N ALA A 194 -17.07 21.61 4.11
CA ALA A 194 -16.78 21.80 2.69
C ALA A 194 -15.49 21.07 2.29
N VAL A 195 -14.44 21.14 3.13
CA VAL A 195 -13.20 20.37 2.93
C VAL A 195 -13.49 18.86 2.93
N ALA A 196 -14.28 18.38 3.89
CA ALA A 196 -14.72 16.99 3.94
C ALA A 196 -15.44 16.57 2.65
N ARG A 197 -16.28 17.44 2.08
CA ARG A 197 -16.96 17.17 0.80
C ARG A 197 -15.99 17.14 -0.39
N ILE A 198 -14.93 17.95 -0.39
CA ILE A 198 -13.86 17.85 -1.39
C ILE A 198 -13.16 16.49 -1.29
N ILE A 199 -12.75 16.08 -0.09
CA ILE A 199 -12.09 14.79 0.14
C ILE A 199 -13.03 13.62 -0.23
N GLU A 200 -14.31 13.72 0.11
CA GLU A 200 -15.32 12.72 -0.27
C GLU A 200 -15.41 12.56 -1.80
N LYS A 201 -15.38 13.65 -2.57
CA LYS A 201 -15.50 13.60 -4.03
C LYS A 201 -14.18 13.30 -4.73
N LYS A 202 -13.07 13.76 -4.18
CA LYS A 202 -11.73 13.69 -4.77
C LYS A 202 -10.69 13.35 -3.69
N PRO A 203 -10.67 12.11 -3.18
CA PRO A 203 -9.82 11.77 -2.04
C PRO A 203 -8.32 11.85 -2.35
N TYR A 204 -7.94 11.71 -3.62
CA TYR A 204 -6.57 11.83 -4.10
C TYR A 204 -5.96 13.22 -3.90
N VAL A 205 -6.76 14.26 -3.58
CA VAL A 205 -6.22 15.60 -3.25
C VAL A 205 -5.30 15.58 -2.04
N LEU A 206 -5.50 14.64 -1.11
CA LEU A 206 -4.63 14.42 0.05
C LEU A 206 -3.25 13.89 -0.33
N GLY A 207 -3.10 13.38 -1.56
CA GLY A 207 -1.83 12.90 -2.10
C GLY A 207 -0.94 14.01 -2.67
N PHE A 208 -1.48 15.21 -2.91
CA PHE A 208 -0.66 16.37 -3.23
C PHE A 208 -0.05 16.90 -1.95
N GLY A 209 1.27 17.00 -1.88
CA GLY A 209 1.86 17.51 -0.65
C GLY A 209 1.63 19.01 -0.50
N LEU A 210 1.43 19.34 0.77
CA LEU A 210 0.84 20.60 1.18
C LEU A 210 1.79 21.77 0.91
N GLU A 211 3.07 21.58 1.19
CA GLU A 211 4.08 22.64 1.13
C GLU A 211 4.62 22.83 -0.28
N GLU A 212 4.80 21.75 -1.03
CA GLU A 212 5.43 21.78 -2.35
C GLU A 212 4.45 22.07 -3.49
N ARG A 213 3.15 21.89 -3.28
CA ARG A 213 2.15 22.02 -4.35
C ARG A 213 0.94 22.84 -3.95
N VAL A 214 0.24 22.43 -2.90
CA VAL A 214 -1.06 23.01 -2.55
C VAL A 214 -0.94 24.49 -2.18
N LYS A 215 0.00 24.83 -1.28
CA LYS A 215 0.26 26.21 -0.85
C LYS A 215 0.76 27.09 -1.99
N PRO A 216 1.82 26.73 -2.74
CA PRO A 216 2.28 27.51 -3.89
C PRO A 216 1.18 27.80 -4.92
N ASN A 217 0.32 26.82 -5.22
CA ASN A 217 -0.78 27.03 -6.14
C ASN A 217 -1.74 28.11 -5.61
N ILE A 218 -2.16 27.99 -4.34
CA ILE A 218 -3.05 28.98 -3.72
C ILE A 218 -2.40 30.37 -3.66
N GLU A 219 -1.11 30.45 -3.39
CA GLU A 219 -0.34 31.69 -3.41
C GLU A 219 -0.31 32.32 -4.81
N ALA A 220 -0.08 31.52 -5.85
CA ALA A 220 -0.11 31.97 -7.23
C ALA A 220 -1.47 32.61 -7.60
N LEU A 221 -2.60 32.09 -7.12
CA LEU A 221 -3.91 32.73 -7.35
C LEU A 221 -3.93 34.17 -6.82
N MET A 222 -3.38 34.38 -5.62
CA MET A 222 -3.32 35.71 -5.01
C MET A 222 -2.40 36.64 -5.82
N GLU A 223 -1.28 36.12 -6.31
CA GLU A 223 -0.36 36.87 -7.19
C GLU A 223 -1.02 37.27 -8.52
N PHE A 224 -1.88 36.41 -9.08
CA PHE A 224 -2.70 36.71 -10.27
C PHE A 224 -3.94 37.59 -9.97
N GLY A 225 -4.03 38.17 -8.77
CA GLY A 225 -5.06 39.14 -8.41
C GLY A 225 -6.37 38.53 -7.87
N VAL A 226 -6.40 37.23 -7.57
CA VAL A 226 -7.54 36.62 -6.89
C VAL A 226 -7.55 37.07 -5.43
N ARG A 227 -8.64 37.74 -5.03
CA ARG A 227 -8.80 38.18 -3.64
C ARG A 227 -8.96 36.99 -2.70
N LYS A 228 -8.46 37.12 -1.47
CA LYS A 228 -8.50 36.07 -0.45
C LYS A 228 -9.90 35.52 -0.20
N GLU A 229 -10.93 36.38 -0.24
CA GLU A 229 -12.33 36.01 -0.02
C GLU A 229 -12.90 35.13 -1.14
N ALA A 230 -12.29 35.17 -2.34
CA ALA A 230 -12.71 34.36 -3.48
C ALA A 230 -12.03 32.97 -3.51
N LEU A 231 -10.91 32.78 -2.79
CA LEU A 231 -10.14 31.53 -2.80
C LEU A 231 -10.98 30.33 -2.40
N ALA A 232 -11.78 30.46 -1.33
CA ALA A 232 -12.62 29.37 -0.86
C ALA A 232 -13.63 28.88 -1.90
N SER A 233 -14.25 29.83 -2.62
CA SER A 233 -15.19 29.52 -3.70
C SER A 233 -14.48 28.83 -4.88
N ILE A 234 -13.31 29.36 -5.27
CA ILE A 234 -12.52 28.80 -6.38
C ILE A 234 -12.08 27.37 -6.08
N VAL A 235 -11.51 27.12 -4.89
CA VAL A 235 -11.08 25.77 -4.49
C VAL A 235 -12.25 24.80 -4.39
N MET A 236 -13.43 25.25 -3.93
CA MET A 236 -14.63 24.41 -3.91
C MET A 236 -15.14 24.05 -5.31
N GLN A 237 -15.14 25.01 -6.24
CA GLN A 237 -15.66 24.80 -7.60
C GLN A 237 -14.64 24.07 -8.49
N TYR A 238 -13.36 24.36 -8.31
CA TYR A 238 -12.24 23.87 -9.12
C TYR A 238 -11.11 23.30 -8.24
N PRO A 239 -11.37 22.22 -7.47
CA PRO A 239 -10.33 21.60 -6.65
C PRO A 239 -9.18 21.00 -7.48
N THR A 240 -9.35 20.89 -8.80
CA THR A 240 -8.28 20.53 -9.75
C THR A 240 -7.12 21.52 -9.73
N PHE A 241 -7.35 22.74 -9.28
CA PHE A 241 -6.30 23.75 -9.18
C PHE A 241 -5.23 23.37 -8.14
N LEU A 242 -5.59 22.57 -7.12
CA LEU A 242 -4.63 22.03 -6.15
C LEU A 242 -3.66 21.01 -6.77
N GLU A 243 -3.96 20.54 -7.99
CA GLU A 243 -3.22 19.50 -8.69
C GLU A 243 -2.11 20.07 -9.59
N LEU A 244 -2.13 21.38 -9.88
CA LEU A 244 -1.22 22.02 -10.83
C LEU A 244 0.25 21.94 -10.36
N SER A 245 1.16 21.84 -11.33
CA SER A 245 2.61 21.71 -11.15
C SER A 245 3.34 22.97 -11.55
#